data_AF-A0A1Q7NXJ4-F1
#
_entry.id   AF-A0A1Q7NXJ4-F1
#
_cell.length_a   1.000
_cell.length_b   1.000
_cell.length_c   1.000
_cell.angle_alpha   90.00
_cell.angle_beta   90.00
_cell.angle_gamma   90.00
#
_symmetry.space_group_name_H-M   'P 1'
#
loop_
_entity.id
_entity.type
_entity.pdbx_description
1 polymer ?
#
loop_
_entity_poly.entity_id
_entity_poly.type
_entity_poly.pdbx_seq_one_letter_code
_entity_poly.pdbx_strand_id
1 'polypeptide(L)'
;MTREHQVLLSAVGAAVRRLRDDRGLSRRELAGRSGVSERFLAELESGQGNISVARLQDVARALGSSAGELLFSAQHERNDRRIVALVGLRGAGKTTIGRALANRLRVPFVELDALVEKDAGLPLGAIFQLHGEAYYRRLAREVLTRFLAETDAAVLATGGGIVTDPGSFRLLQKRCRTVWLQASPDDHWQRVLEQGDVRPGAASPHAREELRALLKAREPLYAQAELAVDTSRLGIDGAVEEIARKVA
;
A
#
# COMPACT_ATOMS: atom_id res chain seq x y z
N MET A 1 -22.22 -6.71 -13.90
CA MET A 1 -21.24 -7.46 -13.07
C MET A 1 -21.01 -6.69 -11.78
N THR A 2 -21.00 -7.34 -10.62
CA THR A 2 -20.77 -6.64 -9.34
C THR A 2 -19.28 -6.27 -9.20
N ARG A 3 -18.98 -5.28 -8.35
CA ARG A 3 -17.60 -4.92 -8.03
C ARG A 3 -16.82 -6.11 -7.47
N GLU A 4 -17.46 -6.98 -6.70
CA GLU A 4 -16.84 -8.21 -6.16
C GLU A 4 -16.45 -9.21 -7.26
N HIS A 5 -17.30 -9.39 -8.27
CA HIS A 5 -17.00 -10.24 -9.43
C HIS A 5 -15.78 -9.70 -10.20
N GLN A 6 -15.70 -8.39 -10.41
CA GLN A 6 -14.56 -7.80 -11.14
C GLN A 6 -13.23 -7.96 -10.40
N VAL A 7 -13.26 -7.83 -9.07
CA VAL A 7 -12.06 -8.07 -8.25
C VAL A 7 -11.68 -9.55 -8.28
N LEU A 8 -12.64 -10.48 -8.35
CA LEU A 8 -12.36 -11.92 -8.44
C LEU A 8 -11.73 -12.27 -9.80
N LEU A 9 -12.33 -11.82 -10.90
CA LEU A 9 -11.79 -12.07 -12.24
C LEU A 9 -10.39 -11.46 -12.41
N SER A 10 -10.14 -10.28 -11.84
CA SER A 10 -8.80 -9.67 -11.87
C SER A 10 -7.76 -10.52 -11.13
N ALA A 11 -8.13 -11.10 -9.98
CA ALA A 11 -7.23 -11.96 -9.21
C ALA A 11 -6.97 -13.30 -9.90
N VAL A 12 -8.01 -13.91 -10.51
CA VAL A 12 -7.85 -15.14 -11.30
C VAL A 12 -6.97 -14.88 -12.53
N GLY A 13 -7.19 -13.76 -13.22
CA GLY A 13 -6.37 -13.35 -14.36
C GLY A 13 -4.90 -13.16 -14.00
N ALA A 14 -4.63 -12.48 -12.88
CA ALA A 14 -3.28 -12.29 -12.37
C ALA A 14 -2.60 -13.62 -11.99
N ALA A 15 -3.31 -14.51 -11.29
CA ALA A 15 -2.80 -15.84 -10.95
C ALA A 15 -2.46 -16.67 -12.20
N VAL A 16 -3.32 -16.66 -13.22
CA VAL A 16 -3.06 -17.33 -14.52
C VAL A 16 -1.82 -16.74 -15.20
N ARG A 17 -1.72 -15.41 -15.28
CA ARG A 17 -0.59 -14.72 -15.90
C ARG A 17 0.72 -15.08 -15.22
N ARG A 18 0.76 -14.98 -13.89
CA ARG A 18 1.94 -15.29 -13.08
C ARG A 18 2.38 -16.73 -13.31
N LEU A 19 1.46 -17.68 -13.19
CA LEU A 19 1.76 -19.10 -13.33
C LEU A 19 2.22 -19.46 -14.75
N ARG A 20 1.75 -18.73 -15.77
CA ARG A 20 2.22 -18.82 -17.15
C ARG A 20 3.64 -18.27 -17.28
N ASP A 21 3.92 -17.10 -16.73
CA ASP A 21 5.24 -16.46 -16.75
C ASP A 21 6.28 -17.32 -16.01
N ASP A 22 5.94 -17.89 -14.85
CA ASP A 22 6.79 -18.81 -14.06
C ASP A 22 7.16 -20.09 -14.83
N ARG A 23 6.30 -20.51 -15.77
CA ARG A 23 6.56 -21.66 -16.65
C ARG A 23 7.24 -21.28 -17.97
N GLY A 24 7.60 -20.01 -18.13
CA GLY A 24 8.23 -19.50 -19.35
C GLY A 24 7.37 -19.64 -20.60
N LEU A 25 6.04 -19.69 -20.44
CA LEU A 25 5.12 -19.87 -21.57
C LEU A 25 4.67 -18.51 -22.12
N SER A 26 4.67 -18.36 -23.44
CA SER A 26 3.93 -17.27 -24.08
C SER A 26 2.42 -17.51 -23.98
N ARG A 27 1.62 -16.43 -24.12
CA ARG A 27 0.15 -16.57 -24.18
C ARG A 27 -0.28 -17.45 -25.35
N ARG A 28 0.40 -17.35 -26.49
CA ARG A 28 0.14 -18.17 -27.68
C ARG A 28 0.37 -19.66 -27.42
N GLU A 29 1.44 -20.01 -26.70
CA GLU A 29 1.70 -21.40 -26.32
C GLU A 29 0.68 -21.93 -25.33
N LEU A 30 0.30 -21.13 -24.32
CA LEU A 30 -0.74 -21.53 -23.37
C LEU A 30 -2.08 -21.74 -24.09
N ALA A 31 -2.47 -20.81 -24.98
CA ALA A 31 -3.68 -20.92 -25.80
C ALA A 31 -3.71 -22.25 -26.59
N GLY A 32 -2.60 -22.58 -27.25
CA GLY A 32 -2.47 -23.82 -28.00
C GLY A 32 -2.62 -25.07 -27.12
N ARG A 33 -2.07 -25.05 -25.89
CA ARG A 33 -2.14 -26.18 -24.96
C ARG A 33 -3.50 -26.34 -24.29
N SER A 34 -4.21 -25.25 -24.02
CA SER A 34 -5.50 -25.28 -23.31
C SER A 34 -6.72 -25.26 -24.24
N GLY A 35 -6.52 -25.13 -25.56
CA GLY A 35 -7.63 -25.08 -26.53
C GLY A 35 -8.48 -23.80 -26.47
N VAL A 36 -7.96 -22.72 -25.86
CA VAL A 36 -8.64 -21.41 -25.86
C VAL A 36 -7.92 -20.45 -26.80
N SER A 37 -8.57 -19.38 -27.24
CA SER A 37 -7.92 -18.39 -28.09
C SER A 37 -6.93 -17.51 -27.30
N GLU A 38 -5.86 -17.07 -27.97
CA GLU A 38 -4.89 -16.14 -27.37
C GLU A 38 -5.54 -14.83 -26.93
N ARG A 39 -6.53 -14.33 -27.69
CA ARG A 39 -7.34 -13.17 -27.31
C ARG A 39 -8.11 -13.42 -26.00
N PHE A 40 -8.72 -14.59 -25.85
CA PHE A 40 -9.44 -14.94 -24.63
C PHE A 40 -8.51 -15.01 -23.42
N LEU A 41 -7.28 -15.53 -23.58
CA LEU A 41 -6.26 -15.47 -22.53
C LEU A 41 -5.86 -14.04 -22.18
N ALA A 42 -5.70 -13.15 -23.16
CA ALA A 42 -5.41 -11.75 -22.88
C ALA A 42 -6.55 -11.06 -22.10
N GLU A 43 -7.81 -11.34 -22.46
CA GLU A 43 -8.99 -10.85 -21.74
C GLU A 43 -9.08 -11.44 -20.32
N LEU A 44 -8.77 -12.72 -20.15
CA LEU A 44 -8.70 -13.39 -18.85
C LEU A 44 -7.61 -12.78 -17.96
N GLU A 45 -6.37 -12.69 -18.44
CA GLU A 45 -5.21 -12.17 -17.69
C GLU A 45 -5.36 -10.70 -17.30
N SER A 46 -6.15 -9.93 -18.06
CA SER A 46 -6.50 -8.54 -17.74
C SER A 46 -7.73 -8.40 -16.83
N GLY A 47 -8.35 -9.50 -16.43
CA GLY A 47 -9.54 -9.51 -15.55
C GLY A 47 -10.83 -9.05 -16.24
N GLN A 48 -10.83 -8.94 -17.57
CA GLN A 48 -11.97 -8.52 -18.40
C GLN A 48 -12.81 -9.72 -18.86
N GLY A 49 -12.18 -10.90 -18.97
CA GLY A 49 -12.82 -12.13 -19.45
C GLY A 49 -13.50 -12.91 -18.32
N ASN A 50 -14.82 -13.11 -18.42
CA ASN A 50 -15.51 -14.08 -17.58
C ASN A 50 -15.25 -15.49 -18.11
N ILE A 51 -14.77 -16.39 -17.24
CA ILE A 51 -14.39 -17.74 -17.60
C ILE A 51 -15.31 -18.76 -16.93
N SER A 52 -15.77 -19.76 -17.68
CA SER A 52 -16.48 -20.89 -17.09
C SER A 52 -15.50 -21.77 -16.31
N VAL A 53 -16.00 -22.47 -15.28
CA VAL A 53 -15.18 -23.37 -14.46
C VAL A 53 -14.49 -24.44 -15.32
N ALA A 54 -15.18 -24.98 -16.33
CA ALA A 54 -14.62 -25.95 -17.26
C ALA A 54 -13.41 -25.38 -18.05
N ARG A 55 -13.54 -24.18 -18.62
CA ARG A 55 -12.42 -23.55 -19.34
C ARG A 55 -11.28 -23.15 -18.42
N LEU A 56 -11.58 -22.74 -17.19
CA LEU A 56 -10.54 -22.47 -16.19
C LEU A 56 -9.75 -23.74 -15.89
N GLN A 57 -10.42 -24.90 -15.82
CA GLN A 57 -9.77 -26.19 -15.62
C GLN A 57 -8.88 -26.59 -16.81
N ASP A 58 -9.27 -26.29 -18.05
CA ASP A 58 -8.44 -26.54 -19.24
C ASP A 58 -7.16 -25.69 -19.23
N VAL A 59 -7.31 -24.39 -18.93
CA VAL A 59 -6.16 -23.47 -18.77
C VAL A 59 -5.25 -23.92 -17.62
N ALA A 60 -5.83 -24.27 -16.46
CA ALA A 60 -5.08 -24.76 -15.31
C ALA A 60 -4.27 -26.01 -15.64
N ARG A 61 -4.88 -26.98 -16.32
CA ARG A 61 -4.22 -28.24 -16.72
C ARG A 61 -3.08 -27.98 -17.69
N ALA A 62 -3.26 -27.07 -18.65
CA ALA A 62 -2.19 -26.66 -19.58
C ALA A 62 -1.02 -25.96 -18.85
N LEU A 63 -1.33 -25.30 -17.74
CA LEU A 63 -0.36 -24.78 -16.77
C LEU A 63 0.11 -25.82 -15.77
N GLY A 64 -0.19 -27.11 -15.90
CA GLY A 64 0.23 -28.14 -14.92
C GLY A 64 -0.22 -27.82 -13.48
N SER A 65 -1.45 -27.35 -13.31
CA SER A 65 -2.11 -27.03 -12.03
C SER A 65 -3.61 -27.41 -12.12
N SER A 66 -4.42 -27.06 -11.12
CA SER A 66 -5.87 -27.29 -11.10
C SER A 66 -6.64 -25.97 -11.01
N ALA A 67 -7.92 -25.96 -11.45
CA ALA A 67 -8.76 -24.77 -11.29
C ALA A 67 -8.90 -24.39 -9.80
N GLY A 68 -8.95 -25.38 -8.91
CA GLY A 68 -8.97 -25.19 -7.46
C GLY A 68 -7.72 -24.46 -6.95
N GLU A 69 -6.54 -24.90 -7.39
CA GLU A 69 -5.26 -24.24 -7.05
C GLU A 69 -5.16 -22.82 -7.59
N LEU A 70 -5.64 -22.56 -8.82
CA LEU A 70 -5.67 -21.21 -9.39
C LEU A 70 -6.64 -20.30 -8.63
N LEU A 71 -7.81 -20.80 -8.26
CA LEU A 71 -8.77 -20.04 -7.45
C LEU A 71 -8.23 -19.78 -6.04
N PHE A 72 -7.60 -20.79 -5.44
CA PHE A 72 -6.93 -20.66 -4.14
C PHE A 72 -5.77 -19.66 -4.21
N SER A 73 -4.96 -19.71 -5.26
CA SER A 73 -3.86 -18.75 -5.50
C SER A 73 -4.39 -17.34 -5.77
N ALA A 74 -5.50 -17.19 -6.50
CA ALA A 74 -6.18 -15.91 -6.69
C ALA A 74 -6.78 -15.35 -5.39
N GLN A 75 -7.29 -16.21 -4.51
CA GLN A 75 -7.68 -15.85 -3.16
C GLN A 75 -6.46 -15.46 -2.30
N HIS A 76 -5.33 -16.14 -2.48
CA HIS A 76 -4.07 -15.80 -1.79
C HIS A 76 -3.45 -14.53 -2.35
N GLU A 77 -3.52 -14.20 -3.63
CA GLU A 77 -3.09 -12.88 -4.14
C GLU A 77 -3.90 -11.72 -3.54
N ARG A 78 -5.14 -11.97 -3.10
CA ARG A 78 -5.91 -11.02 -2.30
C ARG A 78 -5.43 -10.93 -0.84
N ASN A 79 -4.83 -11.98 -0.28
CA ASN A 79 -4.51 -12.12 1.15
C ASN A 79 -3.00 -12.10 1.49
N ASP A 80 -2.09 -12.39 0.56
CA ASP A 80 -0.64 -12.54 0.77
C ASP A 80 0.14 -11.24 0.52
N ARG A 81 -0.53 -10.18 0.06
CA ARG A 81 0.09 -8.85 0.03
C ARG A 81 0.24 -8.32 1.45
N ARG A 82 1.40 -8.61 2.05
CA ARG A 82 1.79 -8.25 3.42
C ARG A 82 2.37 -6.84 3.45
N ILE A 83 1.63 -5.88 2.93
CA ILE A 83 2.01 -4.46 3.02
C ILE A 83 1.36 -3.85 4.25
N VAL A 84 2.18 -3.36 5.16
CA VAL A 84 1.72 -2.59 6.33
C VAL A 84 1.92 -1.11 6.05
N ALA A 85 0.84 -0.35 5.92
CA ALA A 85 0.89 1.08 5.66
C ALA A 85 0.71 1.87 6.95
N LEU A 86 1.77 2.60 7.36
CA LEU A 86 1.78 3.45 8.53
C LEU A 86 1.25 4.84 8.17
N VAL A 87 0.16 5.24 8.81
CA VAL A 87 -0.44 6.57 8.72
C VAL A 87 -0.34 7.29 10.05
N GLY A 88 -0.29 8.62 10.00
CA GLY A 88 -0.22 9.46 11.19
C GLY A 88 0.49 10.77 10.91
N LEU A 89 0.30 11.73 11.81
CA LEU A 89 0.90 13.05 11.66
C LEU A 89 2.44 12.96 11.74
N ARG A 90 3.13 14.03 11.34
CA ARG A 90 4.57 14.16 11.58
C ARG A 90 4.86 14.03 13.09
N GLY A 91 5.97 13.39 13.47
CA GLY A 91 6.26 13.06 14.87
C GLY A 91 5.56 11.79 15.40
N ALA A 92 4.66 11.16 14.64
CA ALA A 92 4.01 9.89 15.05
C ALA A 92 4.98 8.69 15.16
N GLY A 93 6.25 8.84 14.74
CA GLY A 93 7.23 7.74 14.75
C GLY A 93 7.18 6.82 13.53
N LYS A 94 6.50 7.18 12.43
CA LYS A 94 6.36 6.34 11.21
C LYS A 94 7.69 5.79 10.69
N THR A 95 8.73 6.61 10.59
CA THR A 95 10.04 6.16 10.10
C THR A 95 10.74 5.25 11.11
N THR A 96 10.74 5.61 12.39
CA THR A 96 11.41 4.84 13.45
C THR A 96 10.72 3.48 13.67
N ILE A 97 9.41 3.49 13.93
CA ILE A 97 8.60 2.28 14.11
C ILE A 97 8.56 1.48 12.82
N GLY A 98 8.47 2.14 11.65
CA GLY A 98 8.43 1.47 10.36
C GLY A 98 9.70 0.69 10.05
N ARG A 99 10.87 1.25 10.31
CA ARG A 99 12.16 0.54 10.15
C ARG A 99 12.26 -0.64 11.11
N ALA A 100 11.92 -0.43 12.39
CA ALA A 100 11.96 -1.49 13.39
C ALA A 100 10.97 -2.64 13.07
N LEU A 101 9.75 -2.30 12.65
CA LEU A 101 8.74 -3.26 12.23
C LEU A 101 9.16 -4.03 10.96
N ALA A 102 9.72 -3.34 9.97
CA ALA A 102 10.22 -3.96 8.74
C ALA A 102 11.30 -5.01 9.05
N ASN A 103 12.25 -4.66 9.93
CA ASN A 103 13.27 -5.59 10.41
C ASN A 103 12.65 -6.81 11.12
N ARG A 104 11.67 -6.57 12.01
CA ARG A 104 10.97 -7.64 12.75
C ARG A 104 10.19 -8.59 11.85
N LEU A 105 9.56 -8.06 10.80
CA LEU A 105 8.78 -8.81 9.81
C LEU A 105 9.65 -9.36 8.66
N ARG A 106 10.93 -8.98 8.59
CA ARG A 106 11.88 -9.35 7.52
C ARG A 106 11.39 -8.94 6.12
N VAL A 107 10.86 -7.72 6.02
CA VAL A 107 10.40 -7.11 4.76
C VAL A 107 11.07 -5.74 4.56
N PRO A 108 11.10 -5.17 3.35
CA PRO A 108 11.64 -3.84 3.12
C PRO A 108 10.85 -2.73 3.83
N PHE A 109 11.55 -1.70 4.28
CA PHE A 109 10.95 -0.43 4.70
C PHE A 109 11.01 0.58 3.56
N VAL A 110 9.90 1.26 3.29
CA VAL A 110 9.77 2.22 2.19
C VAL A 110 9.04 3.47 2.67
N GLU A 111 9.51 4.64 2.25
CA GLU A 111 8.85 5.92 2.50
C GLU A 111 8.24 6.43 1.19
N LEU A 112 6.92 6.65 1.17
CA LEU A 112 6.22 7.11 -0.03
C LEU A 112 6.79 8.44 -0.55
N ASP A 113 7.10 9.34 0.37
CA ASP A 113 7.70 10.65 0.08
C ASP A 113 9.04 10.49 -0.65
N ALA A 114 9.89 9.55 -0.23
CA ALA A 114 11.17 9.26 -0.90
C ALA A 114 10.98 8.61 -2.28
N LEU A 115 9.94 7.78 -2.46
CA LEU A 115 9.59 7.26 -3.79
C LEU A 115 9.14 8.38 -4.73
N VAL A 116 8.38 9.35 -4.22
CA VAL A 116 7.93 10.52 -4.99
C VAL A 116 9.11 11.40 -5.41
N GLU A 117 10.05 11.69 -4.49
CA GLU A 117 11.26 12.45 -4.83
C GLU A 117 12.10 11.74 -5.90
N LYS A 118 12.23 10.41 -5.78
CA LYS A 118 12.96 9.59 -6.76
C LYS A 118 12.30 9.62 -8.14
N ASP A 119 10.97 9.50 -8.21
CA ASP A 119 10.22 9.53 -9.47
C ASP A 119 10.23 10.93 -10.11
N ALA A 120 10.15 11.99 -9.30
CA ALA A 120 10.19 13.39 -9.75
C ALA A 120 11.59 13.88 -10.13
N GLY A 121 12.65 13.29 -9.57
CA GLY A 121 14.02 13.82 -9.64
C GLY A 121 14.19 15.14 -8.89
N LEU A 122 13.28 15.48 -7.96
CA LEU A 122 13.26 16.74 -7.22
C LEU A 122 12.98 16.47 -5.73
N PRO A 123 13.59 17.23 -4.80
CA PRO A 123 13.23 17.16 -3.39
C PRO A 123 11.80 17.65 -3.16
N LEU A 124 11.10 17.11 -2.16
CA LEU A 124 9.71 17.44 -1.87
C LEU A 124 9.49 18.95 -1.71
N GLY A 125 10.43 19.64 -1.05
CA GLY A 125 10.37 21.09 -0.88
C GLY A 125 10.26 21.84 -2.21
N ALA A 126 11.03 21.43 -3.22
CA ALA A 126 10.96 22.01 -4.56
C ALA A 126 9.66 21.67 -5.28
N ILE A 127 9.15 20.43 -5.14
CA ILE A 127 7.85 20.03 -5.70
C ILE A 127 6.73 20.93 -5.17
N PHE A 128 6.69 21.16 -3.84
CA PHE A 128 5.67 22.02 -3.24
C PHE A 128 5.82 23.48 -3.66
N GLN A 129 7.05 24.02 -3.73
CA GLN A 129 7.29 25.40 -4.12
C GLN A 129 6.96 25.68 -5.60
N LEU A 130 7.32 24.76 -6.50
CA LEU A 130 7.18 24.96 -7.95
C LEU A 130 5.81 24.54 -8.48
N HIS A 131 5.22 23.49 -7.92
CA HIS A 131 4.02 22.85 -8.48
C HIS A 131 2.83 22.78 -7.51
N GLY A 132 3.06 23.05 -6.22
CA GLY A 132 2.02 23.06 -5.20
C GLY A 132 1.54 21.67 -4.77
N GLU A 133 0.64 21.68 -3.78
CA GLU A 133 0.17 20.46 -3.12
C GLU A 133 -0.69 19.56 -4.03
N ALA A 134 -1.51 20.15 -4.92
CA ALA A 134 -2.36 19.40 -5.83
C ALA A 134 -1.54 18.52 -6.78
N TYR A 135 -0.43 19.05 -7.31
CA TYR A 135 0.51 18.29 -8.14
C TYR A 135 1.15 17.15 -7.36
N TYR A 136 1.66 17.44 -6.16
CA TYR A 136 2.21 16.42 -5.26
C TYR A 136 1.22 15.29 -5.01
N ARG A 137 -0.05 15.59 -4.70
CA ARG A 137 -1.07 14.56 -4.44
C ARG A 137 -1.30 13.65 -5.65
N ARG A 138 -1.34 14.20 -6.85
CA ARG A 138 -1.49 13.42 -8.08
C ARG A 138 -0.29 12.48 -8.26
N LEU A 139 0.92 13.02 -8.15
CA LEU A 139 2.15 12.25 -8.30
C LEU A 139 2.28 11.16 -7.22
N ALA A 140 2.02 11.48 -5.96
CA ALA A 140 2.03 10.54 -4.85
C ALA A 140 1.04 9.38 -5.08
N ARG A 141 -0.14 9.66 -5.64
CA ARG A 141 -1.13 8.62 -5.97
C ARG A 141 -0.64 7.70 -7.10
N GLU A 142 -0.01 8.24 -8.13
CA GLU A 142 0.55 7.46 -9.24
C GLU A 142 1.68 6.55 -8.75
N VAL A 143 2.63 7.11 -7.99
CA VAL A 143 3.74 6.38 -7.37
C VAL A 143 3.23 5.30 -6.42
N LEU A 144 2.26 5.62 -5.57
CA LEU A 144 1.63 4.64 -4.68
C LEU A 144 0.96 3.51 -5.46
N THR A 145 0.26 3.83 -6.55
CA THR A 145 -0.43 2.83 -7.38
C THR A 145 0.55 1.86 -8.01
N ARG A 146 1.67 2.37 -8.54
CA ARG A 146 2.76 1.55 -9.10
C ARG A 146 3.42 0.68 -8.02
N PHE A 147 3.80 1.29 -6.90
CA PHE A 147 4.40 0.59 -5.76
C PHE A 147 3.55 -0.59 -5.29
N LEU A 148 2.25 -0.39 -5.09
CA LEU A 148 1.33 -1.44 -4.63
C LEU A 148 1.04 -2.51 -5.69
N ALA A 149 1.32 -2.24 -6.97
CA ALA A 149 1.20 -3.22 -8.05
C ALA A 149 2.43 -4.12 -8.14
N GLU A 150 3.61 -3.60 -7.82
CA GLU A 150 4.91 -4.25 -7.99
C GLU A 150 5.50 -4.84 -6.70
N THR A 151 4.88 -4.55 -5.55
CA THR A 151 5.38 -4.97 -4.23
C THR A 151 4.45 -6.00 -3.58
N ASP A 152 5.01 -7.11 -3.12
CA ASP A 152 4.28 -8.16 -2.42
C ASP A 152 4.28 -7.98 -0.90
N ALA A 153 5.38 -7.50 -0.32
CA ALA A 153 5.51 -7.29 1.12
C ALA A 153 6.44 -6.12 1.44
N ALA A 154 6.00 -5.22 2.33
CA ALA A 154 6.78 -4.06 2.78
C ALA A 154 6.11 -3.39 3.98
N VAL A 155 6.89 -2.61 4.73
CA VAL A 155 6.33 -1.58 5.62
C VAL A 155 6.45 -0.24 4.91
N LEU A 156 5.31 0.38 4.64
CA LEU A 156 5.21 1.66 3.93
C LEU A 156 4.89 2.79 4.91
N ALA A 157 5.81 3.73 5.10
CA ALA A 157 5.51 5.00 5.76
C ALA A 157 4.96 6.01 4.74
N THR A 158 3.85 6.65 5.12
CA THR A 158 3.14 7.62 4.26
C THR A 158 3.33 9.05 4.74
N GLY A 159 3.22 10.04 3.85
CA GLY A 159 3.13 11.44 4.25
C GLY A 159 1.88 11.73 5.09
N GLY A 160 1.98 12.61 6.08
CA GLY A 160 0.87 12.89 7.01
C GLY A 160 -0.40 13.48 6.37
N GLY A 161 -0.35 13.89 5.10
CA GLY A 161 -1.50 14.35 4.33
C GLY A 161 -2.21 13.25 3.53
N ILE A 162 -1.74 12.01 3.55
CA ILE A 162 -2.29 10.94 2.68
C ILE A 162 -3.78 10.70 2.92
N VAL A 163 -4.22 10.83 4.18
CA VAL A 163 -5.62 10.60 4.58
C VAL A 163 -6.59 11.66 4.07
N THR A 164 -6.09 12.84 3.68
CA THR A 164 -6.92 13.92 3.13
C THR A 164 -7.12 13.80 1.62
N ASP A 165 -6.47 12.84 0.95
CA ASP A 165 -6.81 12.43 -0.40
C ASP A 165 -7.61 11.10 -0.37
N PRO A 166 -8.95 11.13 -0.55
CA PRO A 166 -9.77 9.94 -0.48
C PRO A 166 -9.41 8.87 -1.53
N GLY A 167 -8.78 9.26 -2.65
CA GLY A 167 -8.32 8.33 -3.66
C GLY A 167 -7.20 7.44 -3.16
N SER A 168 -6.12 8.05 -2.66
CA SER A 168 -4.94 7.37 -2.15
C SER A 168 -5.25 6.61 -0.86
N PHE A 169 -6.01 7.19 0.06
CA PHE A 169 -6.31 6.51 1.31
C PHE A 169 -7.19 5.26 1.12
N ARG A 170 -8.20 5.33 0.24
CA ARG A 170 -8.99 4.13 -0.13
C ARG A 170 -8.15 3.09 -0.86
N LEU A 171 -7.11 3.48 -1.57
CA LEU A 171 -6.19 2.54 -2.20
C LEU A 171 -5.38 1.79 -1.11
N LEU A 172 -4.86 2.51 -0.11
CA LEU A 172 -4.19 1.90 1.04
C LEU A 172 -5.10 0.94 1.79
N GLN A 173 -6.32 1.36 2.15
CA GLN A 173 -7.28 0.52 2.87
C GLN A 173 -7.65 -0.77 2.12
N LYS A 174 -7.60 -0.77 0.78
CA LYS A 174 -7.92 -1.96 -0.03
C LYS A 174 -6.73 -2.91 -0.23
N ARG A 175 -5.50 -2.43 -0.06
CA ARG A 175 -4.28 -3.10 -0.53
C ARG A 175 -3.23 -3.31 0.55
N CYS A 176 -3.42 -2.72 1.72
CA CYS A 176 -2.49 -2.75 2.84
C CYS A 176 -3.26 -2.97 4.14
N ARG A 177 -2.57 -3.52 5.14
CA ARG A 177 -2.96 -3.38 6.54
C ARG A 177 -2.62 -1.96 6.99
N THR A 178 -3.64 -1.14 7.21
CA THR A 178 -3.44 0.28 7.58
C THR A 178 -3.33 0.42 9.09
N VAL A 179 -2.25 1.05 9.55
CA VAL A 179 -1.96 1.25 10.97
C VAL A 179 -1.80 2.74 11.23
N TRP A 180 -2.71 3.29 12.05
CA TRP A 180 -2.57 4.62 12.58
C TRP A 180 -1.67 4.61 13.80
N LEU A 181 -0.53 5.31 13.69
CA LEU A 181 0.34 5.60 14.81
C LEU A 181 -0.15 6.85 15.54
N GLN A 182 -0.67 6.65 16.74
CA GLN A 182 -1.14 7.70 17.63
C GLN A 182 0.01 8.20 18.50
N ALA A 183 0.06 9.50 18.71
CA ALA A 183 0.89 10.08 19.76
C ALA A 183 0.17 11.27 20.40
N SER A 184 0.56 11.58 21.63
CA SER A 184 0.08 12.80 22.28
C SER A 184 0.51 14.03 21.44
N PRO A 185 -0.26 15.13 21.42
CA PRO A 185 0.15 16.34 20.71
C PRO A 185 1.52 16.88 21.16
N ASP A 186 1.87 16.64 22.42
CA ASP A 186 3.12 17.11 23.01
C ASP A 186 4.30 16.21 22.60
N ASP A 187 4.09 14.90 22.52
CA ASP A 187 5.04 13.93 21.96
C ASP A 187 5.30 14.22 20.47
N HIS A 188 4.24 14.48 19.71
CA HIS A 188 4.35 14.90 18.31
C HIS A 188 5.27 16.12 18.18
N TRP A 189 5.04 17.13 19.01
CA TRP A 189 5.80 18.38 18.99
C TRP A 189 7.26 18.17 19.38
N GLN A 190 7.53 17.44 20.47
CA GLN A 190 8.88 17.19 20.94
C GLN A 190 9.71 16.43 19.90
N ARG A 191 9.16 15.36 19.33
CA ARG A 191 9.85 14.55 18.30
C ARG A 191 10.11 15.36 17.02
N VAL A 192 9.21 16.28 16.68
CA VAL A 192 9.41 17.19 15.55
C VAL A 192 10.61 18.13 15.77
N LEU A 193 10.77 18.66 17.00
CA LEU A 193 11.90 19.51 17.35
C LEU A 193 13.23 18.73 17.31
N GLU A 194 13.24 17.52 17.88
CA GLU A 194 14.42 16.65 17.90
C GLU A 194 14.90 16.26 16.49
N GLN A 195 13.97 16.10 15.54
CA GLN A 195 14.28 15.76 14.14
C GLN A 195 14.89 16.92 13.33
N GLY A 196 14.90 18.14 13.86
CA GLY A 196 15.40 19.32 13.14
C GLY A 196 14.60 19.64 11.86
N ASP A 197 13.42 19.04 11.68
CA ASP A 197 12.55 19.24 10.52
C ASP A 197 11.72 20.52 10.72
N VAL A 198 12.43 21.65 10.72
CA VAL A 198 11.87 22.99 10.91
C VAL A 198 11.49 23.54 9.53
N ARG A 199 10.35 23.09 8.98
CA ARG A 199 9.70 23.80 7.86
C ARG A 199 9.48 25.27 8.28
N PRO A 200 9.47 26.23 7.33
CA PRO A 200 9.38 27.66 7.67
C PRO A 200 8.07 27.92 8.43
N GLY A 201 8.15 28.04 9.75
CA GLY A 201 6.98 28.09 10.65
C GLY A 201 7.17 27.38 11.98
N ALA A 202 8.04 26.37 12.08
CA ALA A 202 8.21 25.60 13.33
C ALA A 202 8.95 26.35 14.47
N ALA A 203 9.49 27.55 14.21
CA ALA A 203 9.97 28.48 15.25
C ALA A 203 8.87 29.47 15.72
N SER A 204 7.68 29.44 15.12
CA SER A 204 6.57 30.32 15.50
C SER A 204 5.90 29.81 16.78
N PRO A 205 5.53 30.70 17.73
CA PRO A 205 4.71 30.35 18.90
C PRO A 205 3.41 29.60 18.53
N HIS A 206 2.89 29.81 17.31
CA HIS A 206 1.66 29.20 16.82
C HIS A 206 1.83 27.78 16.22
N ALA A 207 3.07 27.32 16.00
CA ALA A 207 3.32 26.03 15.34
C ALA A 207 2.75 24.83 16.13
N ARG A 208 2.77 24.90 17.46
CA ARG A 208 2.17 23.89 18.33
C ARG A 208 0.64 23.90 18.24
N GLU A 209 0.03 25.08 18.12
CA GLU A 209 -1.41 25.25 17.94
C GLU A 209 -1.86 24.74 16.57
N GLU A 210 -1.11 25.05 15.52
CA GLU A 210 -1.35 24.54 14.16
C GLU A 210 -1.25 23.01 14.12
N LEU A 211 -0.25 22.41 14.77
CA LEU A 211 -0.13 20.95 14.87
C LEU A 211 -1.35 20.34 15.56
N ARG A 212 -1.80 20.94 16.67
CA ARG A 212 -3.00 20.50 17.41
C ARG A 212 -4.25 20.61 16.55
N ALA A 213 -4.44 21.74 15.85
CA ALA A 213 -5.56 21.94 14.94
C ALA A 213 -5.54 20.92 13.79
N LEU A 214 -4.37 20.65 13.22
CA LEU A 214 -4.19 19.68 12.15
C LEU A 214 -4.48 18.25 12.59
N LEU A 215 -4.01 17.88 13.78
CA LEU A 215 -4.31 16.57 14.38
C LEU A 215 -5.82 16.41 14.57
N LYS A 216 -6.48 17.38 15.22
CA LYS A 216 -7.92 17.37 15.45
C LYS A 216 -8.73 17.25 14.14
N ALA A 217 -8.31 17.97 13.10
CA ALA A 217 -8.98 17.92 11.79
C ALA A 217 -8.81 16.57 11.07
N ARG A 218 -7.65 15.90 11.24
CA ARG A 218 -7.32 14.65 10.54
C ARG A 218 -7.64 13.39 11.34
N GLU A 219 -7.88 13.50 12.64
CA GLU A 219 -8.19 12.39 13.54
C GLU A 219 -9.35 11.51 13.03
N PRO A 220 -10.50 12.05 12.56
CA PRO A 220 -11.58 11.22 12.02
C PRO A 220 -11.20 10.46 10.74
N LEU A 221 -10.18 10.92 10.03
CA LEU A 221 -9.67 10.27 8.82
C LEU A 221 -8.66 9.18 9.19
N TYR A 222 -7.75 9.46 10.12
CA TYR A 222 -6.82 8.46 10.65
C TYR A 222 -7.54 7.31 11.35
N ALA A 223 -8.63 7.60 12.07
CA ALA A 223 -9.45 6.60 12.76
C ALA A 223 -10.11 5.57 11.83
N GLN A 224 -10.13 5.82 10.51
CA GLN A 224 -10.59 4.84 9.52
C GLN A 224 -9.50 3.83 9.11
N ALA A 225 -8.29 3.93 9.69
CA ALA A 225 -7.29 2.88 9.59
C ALA A 225 -7.79 1.61 10.29
N GLU A 226 -7.32 0.46 9.83
CA GLU A 226 -7.73 -0.85 10.38
C GLU A 226 -7.27 -1.03 11.83
N LEU A 227 -6.04 -0.58 12.13
CA LEU A 227 -5.43 -0.67 13.45
C LEU A 227 -5.02 0.71 13.94
N ALA A 228 -5.15 0.95 15.24
CA ALA A 228 -4.59 2.10 15.93
C ALA A 228 -3.63 1.64 17.02
N VAL A 229 -2.48 2.30 17.13
CA VAL A 229 -1.42 1.98 18.11
C VAL A 229 -0.90 3.26 18.74
N ASP A 230 -1.01 3.34 20.06
CA ASP A 230 -0.53 4.47 20.86
C ASP A 230 0.97 4.34 21.15
N THR A 231 1.75 5.08 20.37
CA THR A 231 3.21 5.12 20.46
C THR A 231 3.73 5.86 21.69
N SER A 232 2.91 6.72 22.32
CA SER A 232 3.31 7.44 23.54
C SER A 232 3.23 6.52 24.74
N ARG A 233 2.19 5.67 24.79
CA ARG A 233 1.99 4.71 25.87
C ARG A 233 2.93 3.50 25.80
N LEU A 234 3.22 2.99 24.60
CA LEU A 234 3.90 1.71 24.41
C LEU A 234 5.41 1.83 24.18
N GLY A 235 5.89 3.02 23.82
CA GLY A 235 7.24 3.19 23.29
C GLY A 235 7.45 2.46 21.95
N ILE A 236 8.68 2.46 21.46
CA ILE A 236 9.01 1.88 20.14
C ILE A 236 8.82 0.36 20.14
N ASP A 237 9.45 -0.35 21.07
CA ASP A 237 9.44 -1.82 21.09
C ASP A 237 8.03 -2.39 21.33
N GLY A 238 7.29 -1.80 22.27
CA GLY A 238 5.91 -2.19 22.55
C GLY A 238 4.99 -1.94 21.36
N ALA A 239 5.14 -0.81 20.66
CA ALA A 239 4.38 -0.52 19.45
C ALA A 239 4.72 -1.50 18.32
N VAL A 240 5.99 -1.81 18.10
CA VAL A 240 6.43 -2.77 17.08
C VAL A 240 5.85 -4.16 17.34
N GLU A 241 5.94 -4.65 18.58
CA GLU A 241 5.42 -5.97 18.94
C GLU A 241 3.89 -6.02 18.83
N GLU A 242 3.20 -4.96 19.25
CA GLU A 242 1.75 -4.87 19.11
C GLU A 242 1.31 -4.89 17.64
N ILE A 243 1.99 -4.14 16.78
CA ILE A 243 1.70 -4.13 15.34
C ILE A 243 2.01 -5.50 14.75
N ALA A 244 3.20 -6.05 14.99
CA ALA A 244 3.63 -7.34 14.44
C ALA A 244 2.65 -8.46 14.79
N ARG A 245 2.15 -8.51 16.04
CA ARG A 245 1.15 -9.49 16.47
C ARG A 245 -0.20 -9.34 15.77
N LYS A 246 -0.61 -8.13 15.41
CA LYS A 246 -1.92 -7.85 14.80
C LYS A 246 -1.91 -7.96 13.27
N VAL A 247 -0.73 -7.90 12.64
CA VAL A 247 -0.58 -7.94 11.17
C VAL A 247 0.01 -9.26 10.65
N ALA A 248 0.55 -10.12 11.52
CA ALA A 248 0.96 -11.49 11.23
C ALA A 248 -0.26 -12.44 11.19
#